data_AF-A0A1H3Z8L6-F1
#
_entry.id   AF-A0A1H3Z8L6-F1
#
_cell.length_a   1.000
_cell.length_b   1.000
_cell.length_c   1.000
_cell.angle_alpha   90.00
_cell.angle_beta   90.00
_cell.angle_gamma   90.00
#
_symmetry.space_group_name_H-M   'P 1'
#
loop_
_entity.id
_entity.type
_entity.pdbx_description
1 polymer ?
#
loop_
_entity_poly.entity_id
_entity_poly.type
_entity_poly.pdbx_seq_one_letter_code
_entity_poly.pdbx_strand_id
1 'polypeptide(L)'
;MENNAKLVPALCTQCGGTVEVDTANDIAKCPFCGTEFIIEKAVNNYNVQHAKIEHADNVTIDTKGALKDVLSFVGDQMKQSRQERREARAAEREHQKKMDAAFMGMMKYMFIGMFAFAIVAFIVFQFTS
;
A
#
# COMPACT_ATOMS: atom_id res chain seq x y z
N MET A 1 18.36 3.44 -57.83
CA MET A 1 18.26 2.32 -56.88
C MET A 1 17.25 2.75 -55.84
N GLU A 2 16.00 2.28 -55.97
CA GLU A 2 14.93 2.56 -55.02
C GLU A 2 15.23 1.78 -53.74
N ASN A 3 15.88 2.45 -52.79
CA ASN A 3 16.04 1.94 -51.44
C ASN A 3 14.68 2.07 -50.77
N ASN A 4 13.89 0.99 -50.80
CA ASN A 4 12.72 0.82 -49.96
C ASN A 4 13.18 0.69 -48.51
N ALA A 5 13.61 1.82 -47.93
CA ALA A 5 13.94 1.95 -46.53
C ALA A 5 12.62 1.82 -45.75
N LYS A 6 12.43 0.66 -45.13
CA LYS A 6 11.33 0.40 -44.21
C LYS A 6 11.58 1.25 -42.95
N LEU A 7 11.19 2.52 -43.01
CA LEU A 7 11.28 3.45 -41.88
C LEU A 7 10.34 2.94 -40.77
N VAL A 8 10.91 2.61 -39.62
CA VAL A 8 10.13 2.19 -38.45
C VAL A 8 9.94 3.42 -37.56
N PRO A 9 8.70 3.82 -37.23
CA PRO A 9 8.47 4.88 -36.26
C PRO A 9 8.89 4.39 -34.88
N ALA A 10 9.90 5.04 -34.30
CA ALA A 10 10.40 4.75 -32.96
C ALA A 10 10.22 5.99 -32.08
N LEU A 11 9.68 5.83 -30.87
CA LEU A 11 9.70 6.89 -29.87
C LEU A 11 11.05 6.89 -29.16
N CYS A 12 11.67 8.07 -29.03
CA CYS A 12 12.87 8.22 -28.21
C CYS A 12 12.55 7.98 -26.73
N THR A 13 13.25 7.06 -26.08
CA THR A 13 13.04 6.72 -24.66
C THR A 13 13.49 7.82 -23.70
N GLN A 14 14.25 8.80 -24.17
CA GLN A 14 14.77 9.89 -23.35
C GLN A 14 13.89 11.14 -23.39
N CYS A 15 13.27 11.45 -24.54
CA CYS A 15 12.49 12.68 -24.71
C CYS A 15 11.07 12.47 -25.23
N GLY A 16 10.69 11.24 -25.59
CA GLY A 16 9.39 10.92 -26.15
C GLY A 16 9.17 11.43 -27.59
N GLY A 17 10.18 12.04 -28.23
CA GLY A 17 10.09 12.50 -29.60
C GLY A 17 9.94 11.35 -30.60
N THR A 18 9.08 11.51 -31.60
CA THR A 18 8.91 10.57 -32.70
C THR A 18 10.12 10.63 -33.63
N VAL A 19 10.89 9.55 -33.70
CA VAL A 19 12.06 9.42 -34.56
C VAL A 19 11.77 8.40 -35.64
N GLU A 20 11.96 8.80 -36.89
CA GLU A 20 11.95 7.87 -38.02
C GLU A 20 13.33 7.22 -38.11
N VAL A 21 13.39 5.91 -37.91
CA VAL A 21 14.63 5.16 -37.89
C VAL A 21 14.73 4.29 -39.12
N ASP A 22 15.80 4.47 -39.89
CA ASP A 22 16.14 3.63 -41.02
C ASP A 22 16.78 2.33 -40.52
N THR A 23 16.11 1.21 -40.78
CA THR A 23 16.58 -0.14 -40.43
C THR A 23 17.90 -0.55 -41.10
N ALA A 24 18.39 0.21 -42.09
CA ALA A 24 19.66 -0.08 -42.74
C ALA A 24 20.89 0.45 -41.98
N ASN A 25 20.71 1.36 -41.02
CA ASN A 25 21.79 1.94 -40.24
C ASN A 25 21.66 1.48 -38.79
N ASP A 26 22.74 0.97 -38.18
CA ASP A 26 22.71 0.43 -36.80
C ASP A 26 22.68 1.50 -35.70
N ILE A 27 22.89 2.77 -36.08
CA ILE A 27 22.99 3.92 -35.17
C ILE A 27 21.99 4.98 -35.62
N ALA A 28 20.94 5.20 -34.81
CA ALA A 28 20.04 6.33 -34.99
C ALA A 28 20.32 7.40 -33.94
N LYS A 29 20.31 8.66 -34.39
CA LYS A 29 20.43 9.84 -33.55
C LYS A 29 19.09 10.54 -33.48
N CYS A 30 18.56 10.74 -32.27
CA CYS A 30 17.31 11.47 -32.10
C CYS A 30 17.53 12.95 -32.44
N PRO A 31 16.76 13.56 -33.36
CA PRO A 31 16.91 14.97 -33.73
C PRO A 31 16.42 15.93 -32.63
N PHE A 32 15.65 15.43 -31.65
CA PHE A 32 15.08 16.25 -30.58
C PHE A 32 16.01 16.39 -29.37
N CYS A 33 16.70 15.32 -28.98
CA CYS A 33 17.59 15.34 -27.81
C CYS A 33 19.05 15.03 -28.13
N GLY A 34 19.37 14.66 -29.38
CA GLY A 34 20.71 14.31 -29.80
C GLY A 34 21.24 12.98 -29.29
N THR A 35 20.42 12.18 -28.59
CA THR A 35 20.82 10.88 -28.06
C THR A 35 21.00 9.86 -29.19
N GLU A 36 22.15 9.20 -29.21
CA GLU A 36 22.48 8.12 -30.14
C GLU A 36 22.07 6.78 -29.53
N PHE A 37 21.38 5.94 -30.29
CA PHE A 37 20.91 4.63 -29.84
C PHE A 37 21.16 3.55 -30.90
N ILE A 38 21.53 2.36 -30.42
CA ILE A 38 21.83 1.18 -31.24
C ILE A 38 20.53 0.39 -31.46
N ILE A 39 20.17 0.17 -32.72
CA ILE A 39 18.81 -0.26 -33.13
C ILE A 39 18.56 -1.76 -32.93
N GLU A 40 19.63 -2.55 -32.70
CA GLU A 40 19.59 -4.02 -32.60
C GLU A 40 18.63 -4.58 -31.53
N LYS A 41 18.13 -3.77 -30.58
CA LYS A 41 17.25 -4.23 -29.50
C LYS A 41 15.89 -3.53 -29.40
N ALA A 42 15.61 -2.50 -30.20
CA ALA A 42 14.36 -1.73 -30.08
C ALA A 42 13.21 -2.28 -30.94
N VAL A 43 13.52 -2.85 -32.12
CA VAL A 43 12.49 -3.31 -33.07
C VAL A 43 11.78 -4.58 -32.58
N ASN A 44 12.52 -5.49 -31.96
CA ASN A 44 11.97 -6.77 -31.49
C ASN A 44 11.00 -6.65 -30.30
N ASN A 45 10.98 -5.50 -29.60
CA ASN A 45 10.06 -5.27 -28.49
C ASN A 45 8.79 -4.51 -28.89
N TYR A 46 8.73 -3.95 -30.11
CA TYR A 46 7.52 -3.27 -30.61
C TYR A 46 6.45 -4.26 -31.09
N ASN A 47 6.85 -5.43 -31.59
CA ASN A 47 5.93 -6.43 -32.17
C ASN A 47 5.02 -7.12 -31.13
N VAL A 48 5.30 -6.97 -29.83
CA VAL A 48 4.51 -7.61 -28.76
C VAL A 48 3.48 -6.65 -28.15
N GLN A 49 3.70 -5.34 -28.23
CA GLN A 49 2.84 -4.34 -27.57
C GLN A 49 1.73 -3.76 -28.47
N HIS A 50 1.74 -4.07 -29.78
CA HIS A 50 0.75 -3.53 -30.74
C HIS A 50 0.10 -4.60 -31.62
N ALA A 51 -0.07 -5.83 -31.12
CA ALA A 51 -1.04 -6.73 -31.72
C ALA A 51 -2.44 -6.16 -31.43
N LYS A 52 -3.01 -5.45 -32.42
CA LYS A 52 -4.40 -5.00 -32.37
C LYS A 52 -5.30 -6.23 -32.39
N ILE A 53 -5.74 -6.65 -31.21
CA ILE A 53 -6.71 -7.75 -31.06
C ILE A 53 -8.08 -7.18 -31.44
N GLU A 54 -8.54 -7.45 -32.66
CA GLU A 54 -9.86 -6.98 -33.11
C GLU A 54 -11.00 -7.77 -32.47
N HIS A 55 -10.78 -9.06 -32.18
CA HIS A 55 -11.66 -9.90 -31.35
C HIS A 55 -10.84 -10.95 -30.58
N ALA A 56 -10.84 -10.88 -29.25
CA ALA A 56 -10.46 -12.00 -28.40
C ALA A 56 -11.65 -12.35 -27.51
N ASP A 57 -12.26 -13.52 -27.76
CA ASP A 57 -13.33 -14.06 -26.94
C ASP A 57 -12.84 -14.53 -25.56
N ASN A 58 -11.52 -14.65 -25.36
CA ASN A 58 -10.87 -14.75 -24.05
C ASN A 58 -9.34 -14.69 -24.23
N VAL A 59 -8.67 -14.06 -23.25
CA VAL A 59 -7.21 -14.11 -23.07
C VAL A 59 -6.95 -14.88 -21.78
N THR A 60 -6.54 -16.14 -21.90
CA THR A 60 -6.15 -16.99 -20.76
C THR A 60 -4.69 -16.73 -20.41
N ILE A 61 -4.45 -15.83 -19.46
CA ILE A 61 -3.13 -15.56 -18.91
C ILE A 61 -2.83 -16.62 -17.85
N ASP A 62 -1.84 -17.50 -18.08
CA ASP A 62 -1.41 -18.49 -17.08
C ASP A 62 -0.55 -17.81 -16.00
N THR A 63 -1.21 -17.15 -15.04
CA THR A 63 -0.60 -16.35 -13.96
C THR A 63 -0.09 -17.17 -12.77
N LYS A 64 -0.06 -18.52 -12.86
CA LYS A 64 0.18 -19.42 -11.70
C LYS A 64 1.46 -19.13 -10.91
N GLY A 65 2.54 -18.70 -11.58
CA GLY A 65 3.81 -18.36 -10.93
C GLY A 65 3.75 -17.01 -10.22
N ALA A 66 3.49 -15.94 -10.96
CA ALA A 66 3.51 -14.56 -10.45
C ALA A 66 2.42 -14.30 -9.39
N LEU A 67 1.28 -14.97 -9.46
CA LEU A 67 0.20 -14.81 -8.48
C LEU A 67 0.57 -15.38 -7.09
N LYS A 68 1.44 -16.41 -7.04
CA LYS A 68 1.83 -17.08 -5.80
C LYS A 68 2.67 -16.17 -4.90
N ASP A 69 3.56 -15.38 -5.51
CA ASP A 69 4.43 -14.45 -4.80
C ASP A 69 3.68 -13.23 -4.26
N VAL A 70 2.68 -12.75 -5.02
CA VAL A 70 1.79 -11.69 -4.53
C VAL A 70 0.92 -12.19 -3.38
N LEU A 71 0.42 -13.43 -3.47
CA LEU A 71 -0.42 -14.02 -2.42
C LEU A 71 0.36 -14.27 -1.11
N SER A 72 1.63 -14.70 -1.19
CA SER A 72 2.47 -14.87 0.00
C SER A 72 2.83 -13.53 0.64
N PHE A 73 3.16 -12.50 -0.16
CA PHE A 73 3.44 -11.15 0.34
C PHE A 73 2.23 -10.53 1.06
N VAL A 74 1.03 -10.62 0.46
CA VAL A 74 -0.22 -10.17 1.10
C VAL A 74 -0.53 -10.98 2.36
N GLY A 75 -0.25 -12.28 2.35
CA GLY A 75 -0.38 -13.15 3.51
C GLY A 75 0.53 -12.75 4.68
N ASP A 76 1.77 -12.38 4.41
CA ASP A 76 2.74 -12.00 5.43
C ASP A 76 2.46 -10.60 6.01
N GLN A 77 2.03 -9.63 5.19
CA GLN A 77 1.54 -8.33 5.70
C GLN A 77 0.35 -8.49 6.65
N MET A 78 -0.60 -9.38 6.31
CA MET A 78 -1.78 -9.60 7.16
C MET A 78 -1.44 -10.27 8.49
N LYS A 79 -0.39 -11.10 8.55
CA LYS A 79 0.07 -11.71 9.80
C LYS A 79 0.71 -10.68 10.74
N GLN A 80 1.59 -9.81 10.21
CA GLN A 80 2.24 -8.77 11.00
C GLN A 80 1.20 -7.83 11.65
N SER A 81 0.21 -7.34 10.89
CA SER A 81 -0.85 -6.48 11.43
C SER A 81 -1.74 -7.18 12.47
N ARG A 82 -1.97 -8.50 12.33
CA ARG A 82 -2.74 -9.28 13.32
C ARG A 82 -1.98 -9.43 14.64
N GLN A 83 -0.66 -9.53 14.60
CA GLN A 83 0.15 -9.76 15.78
C GLN A 83 0.26 -8.50 16.63
N GLU A 84 0.54 -7.36 16.01
CA GLU A 84 0.52 -6.04 16.68
C GLU A 84 -0.85 -5.74 17.31
N ARG A 85 -1.95 -6.03 16.60
CA ARG A 85 -3.31 -5.86 17.14
C ARG A 85 -3.62 -6.79 18.31
N ARG A 86 -3.00 -7.97 18.38
CA ARG A 86 -3.16 -8.91 19.51
C ARG A 86 -2.38 -8.43 20.72
N GLU A 87 -1.17 -7.91 20.51
CA GLU A 87 -0.31 -7.38 21.57
C GLU A 87 -0.87 -6.07 22.15
N ALA A 88 -1.34 -5.15 21.31
CA ALA A 88 -1.99 -3.92 21.77
C ALA A 88 -3.22 -4.20 22.66
N ARG A 89 -4.07 -5.14 22.26
CA ARG A 89 -5.24 -5.57 23.06
C ARG A 89 -4.86 -6.28 24.36
N ALA A 90 -3.68 -6.91 24.43
CA ALA A 90 -3.20 -7.56 25.65
C ALA A 90 -2.63 -6.53 26.63
N ALA A 91 -1.85 -5.57 26.14
CA ALA A 91 -1.32 -4.46 26.93
C ALA A 91 -2.44 -3.57 27.49
N GLU A 92 -3.48 -3.31 26.70
CA GLU A 92 -4.62 -2.50 27.14
C GLU A 92 -5.41 -3.19 28.26
N ARG A 93 -5.54 -4.53 28.24
CA ARG A 93 -6.16 -5.31 29.34
C ARG A 93 -5.37 -5.21 30.65
N GLU A 94 -4.05 -5.19 30.60
CA GLU A 94 -3.23 -5.01 31.81
C GLU A 94 -3.39 -3.61 32.38
N HIS A 95 -3.36 -2.59 31.51
CA HIS A 95 -3.55 -1.21 31.93
C HIS A 95 -4.95 -1.02 32.53
N GLN A 96 -5.98 -1.62 31.93
CA GLN A 96 -7.34 -1.55 32.42
C GLN A 96 -7.51 -2.23 33.79
N LYS A 97 -6.94 -3.41 34.01
CA LYS A 97 -6.98 -4.09 35.33
C LYS A 97 -6.35 -3.27 36.45
N LYS A 98 -5.21 -2.61 36.19
CA LYS A 98 -4.55 -1.74 37.18
C LYS A 98 -5.40 -0.53 37.52
N MET A 99 -6.01 0.08 36.50
CA MET A 99 -6.94 1.19 36.68
C MET A 99 -8.21 0.77 37.41
N ASP A 100 -8.79 -0.39 37.09
CA ASP A 100 -9.98 -0.93 37.76
C ASP A 100 -9.71 -1.24 39.24
N ALA A 101 -8.56 -1.83 39.56
CA ALA A 101 -8.18 -2.13 40.94
C ALA A 101 -7.90 -0.85 41.75
N ALA A 102 -7.15 0.10 41.17
CA ALA A 102 -6.88 1.39 41.80
C ALA A 102 -8.17 2.21 42.00
N PHE A 103 -9.06 2.20 41.00
CA PHE A 103 -10.35 2.87 41.04
C PHE A 103 -11.27 2.23 42.08
N MET A 104 -11.38 0.90 42.14
CA MET A 104 -12.19 0.23 43.18
C MET A 104 -11.68 0.53 44.59
N GLY A 105 -10.36 0.54 44.80
CA GLY A 105 -9.77 0.92 46.08
C GLY A 105 -10.10 2.37 46.47
N MET A 106 -9.84 3.31 45.56
CA MET A 106 -10.14 4.74 45.78
C MET A 106 -11.64 5.00 46.01
N MET A 107 -12.50 4.40 45.19
CA MET A 107 -13.96 4.52 45.31
C MET A 107 -14.46 3.96 46.65
N LYS A 108 -13.91 2.83 47.15
CA LYS A 108 -14.29 2.30 48.46
C LYS A 108 -14.04 3.31 49.59
N TYR A 109 -12.87 3.97 49.60
CA TYR A 109 -12.57 5.00 50.61
C TYR A 109 -13.45 6.23 50.43
N MET A 110 -13.69 6.67 49.19
CA MET A 110 -14.55 7.80 48.89
C MET A 110 -16.01 7.55 49.34
N PHE A 111 -16.57 6.37 49.08
CA PHE A 111 -17.92 6.02 49.52
C PHE A 111 -18.03 5.94 51.04
N ILE A 112 -17.08 5.30 51.73
CA ILE A 112 -17.09 5.24 53.21
C ILE A 112 -17.04 6.64 53.81
N GLY A 113 -16.17 7.51 53.31
CA GLY A 113 -16.07 8.90 53.75
C GLY A 113 -17.35 9.69 53.49
N MET A 114 -17.94 9.53 52.30
CA MET A 114 -19.18 10.21 51.91
C MET A 114 -20.36 9.77 52.78
N PHE A 115 -20.52 8.46 53.04
CA PHE A 115 -21.59 7.96 53.91
C PHE A 115 -21.40 8.41 55.36
N ALA A 116 -20.17 8.38 55.90
CA ALA A 116 -19.89 8.86 57.25
C ALA A 116 -20.20 10.36 57.39
N PHE A 117 -19.79 11.17 56.42
CA PHE A 117 -20.08 12.60 56.40
C PHE A 117 -21.60 12.88 56.30
N ALA A 118 -22.31 12.14 55.43
CA ALA A 118 -23.75 12.28 55.26
C ALA A 118 -24.52 11.91 56.55
N ILE A 119 -24.11 10.84 57.24
CA ILE A 119 -24.72 10.43 58.53
C ILE A 119 -24.52 11.51 59.59
N VAL A 120 -23.29 12.05 59.72
CA VAL A 120 -23.00 13.13 60.68
C VAL A 120 -23.80 14.38 60.36
N ALA A 121 -23.85 14.80 59.10
CA ALA A 121 -24.63 15.94 58.66
C ALA A 121 -26.13 15.75 58.93
N PHE A 122 -26.66 14.56 58.68
CA PHE A 122 -28.07 14.23 58.95
C PHE A 122 -28.41 14.28 60.44
N ILE A 123 -27.53 13.78 61.32
CA ILE A 123 -27.73 13.84 62.77
C ILE A 123 -27.71 15.30 63.26
N VAL A 124 -26.75 16.10 62.81
CA VAL A 124 -26.69 17.53 63.16
C VAL A 124 -27.96 18.25 62.71
N PHE A 125 -28.46 17.93 61.52
CA PHE A 125 -29.69 18.50 60.99
C PHE A 125 -30.92 18.12 61.83
N GLN A 126 -31.04 16.85 62.26
CA GLN A 126 -32.13 16.37 63.12
C GLN A 126 -32.15 17.00 64.52
N PHE A 127 -31.00 17.37 65.08
CA PHE A 127 -30.91 18.00 66.40
C PHE A 127 -31.02 19.53 66.37
N THR A 128 -30.83 20.16 65.20
CA THR A 128 -30.87 21.61 65.05
C THR A 128 -32.25 22.11 64.59
N SER A 129 -33.09 21.22 64.05
CA SER A 129 -34.45 21.50 63.60
C SER A 129 -35.51 21.12 64.62
#